data_AF-A0A2V1K2I9-F1
#
_entry.id   AF-A0A2V1K2I9-F1
#
_cell.length_a   1.000
_cell.length_b   1.000
_cell.length_c   1.000
_cell.angle_alpha   90.00
_cell.angle_beta   90.00
_cell.angle_gamma   90.00
#
_symmetry.space_group_name_H-M   'P 1'
#
loop_
_entity.id
_entity.type
_entity.pdbx_description
1 polymer ?
#
loop_
_entity_poly.entity_id
_entity_poly.type
_entity_poly.pdbx_seq_one_letter_code
_entity_poly.pdbx_strand_id
1 'polypeptide(L)'
;MSLPHLRQLQDALVQRGWTVIEYLRGDPAFDVQGAATWAIQRNESRPALLLDFAGFGSMGEDIPLDRSYACAVRGTAISLYFSRVNRSQDTWRRDLAGFIDALDGAEKMPRPV
;
A
#
# COMPACT_ATOMS: atom_id res chain seq x y z
N MET A 1 1.95 -14.42 5.69
CA MET A 1 2.99 -13.87 6.61
C MET A 1 2.97 -12.34 6.68
N SER A 2 2.21 -11.65 5.82
CA SER A 2 2.15 -10.18 5.77
C SER A 2 1.01 -9.54 6.57
N LEU A 3 0.09 -10.33 7.16
CA LEU A 3 -1.09 -9.81 7.87
C LEU A 3 -0.76 -8.78 8.97
N PRO A 4 0.26 -8.97 9.83
CA PRO A 4 0.63 -7.97 10.83
C PRO A 4 1.17 -6.68 10.20
N HIS A 5 1.92 -6.78 9.10
CA HIS A 5 2.47 -5.63 8.38
C HIS A 5 1.38 -4.84 7.66
N LEU A 6 0.40 -5.53 7.07
CA LEU A 6 -0.77 -4.89 6.44
C LEU A 6 -1.60 -4.13 7.46
N ARG A 7 -1.83 -4.71 8.64
CA ARG A 7 -2.53 -4.01 9.72
C ARG A 7 -1.76 -2.77 10.18
N GLN A 8 -0.44 -2.90 10.36
CA GLN A 8 0.40 -1.76 10.74
C GLN A 8 0.46 -0.67 9.66
N LEU A 9 0.45 -1.06 8.38
CA LEU A 9 0.33 -0.12 7.27
C LEU A 9 -1.02 0.61 7.31
N GLN A 10 -2.12 -0.11 7.49
CA GLN A 10 -3.45 0.47 7.60
C GLN A 10 -3.55 1.43 8.79
N ASP A 11 -3.07 1.01 9.96
CA ASP A 11 -3.05 1.83 11.17
C ASP A 11 -2.21 3.11 10.95
N ALA A 12 -1.05 3.01 10.31
CA ALA A 12 -0.18 4.16 10.01
C ALA A 12 -0.80 5.13 9.00
N LEU A 13 -1.51 4.61 7.98
CA LEU A 13 -2.28 5.43 7.04
C LEU A 13 -3.35 6.23 7.77
N VAL A 14 -4.17 5.56 8.59
CA VAL A 14 -5.23 6.20 9.39
C VAL A 14 -4.66 7.25 10.34
N GLN A 15 -3.54 6.97 11.01
CA GLN A 15 -2.88 7.93 11.90
C GLN A 15 -2.39 9.19 11.19
N ARG A 16 -2.09 9.13 9.89
CA ARG A 16 -1.74 10.31 9.07
C ARG A 16 -2.92 10.95 8.36
N GLY A 17 -4.13 10.46 8.59
CA GLY A 17 -5.37 10.96 8.00
C GLY A 17 -5.67 10.38 6.61
N TRP A 18 -4.97 9.34 6.17
CA TRP A 18 -5.31 8.61 4.96
C TRP A 18 -6.40 7.60 5.25
N THR A 19 -7.39 7.53 4.36
CA THR A 19 -8.50 6.58 4.43
C THR A 19 -8.48 5.70 3.19
N VAL A 20 -8.66 4.39 3.37
CA VAL A 20 -8.90 3.48 2.25
C VAL A 20 -10.36 3.66 1.83
N ILE A 21 -10.58 4.25 0.66
CA ILE A 21 -11.93 4.54 0.14
C ILE A 21 -12.45 3.41 -0.75
N GLU A 22 -11.55 2.62 -1.34
CA GLU A 22 -11.93 1.52 -2.22
C GLU A 22 -10.86 0.42 -2.22
N TYR A 23 -11.34 -0.82 -2.31
CA TYR A 23 -10.52 -2.01 -2.48
C TYR A 23 -10.74 -2.53 -3.89
N LEU A 24 -9.85 -2.15 -4.81
CA LEU A 24 -9.93 -2.50 -6.22
C LEU A 24 -9.36 -3.91 -6.43
N ARG A 25 -10.11 -4.72 -7.18
CA ARG A 25 -9.73 -6.08 -7.59
C ARG A 25 -8.84 -6.00 -8.83
N GLY A 26 -7.83 -6.86 -8.94
CA GLY A 26 -7.05 -7.00 -10.17
C GLY A 26 -7.82 -7.79 -11.23
N ASP A 27 -8.42 -8.91 -10.83
CA ASP A 27 -9.08 -9.89 -11.71
C ASP A 27 -10.39 -10.40 -11.08
N PRO A 28 -11.52 -10.36 -11.82
CA PRO A 28 -12.81 -10.86 -11.36
C PRO A 28 -12.88 -12.38 -11.13
N ALA A 29 -11.91 -13.17 -11.60
CA ALA A 29 -11.87 -14.63 -11.45
C ALA A 29 -11.40 -15.12 -10.07
N PHE A 30 -10.84 -14.25 -9.22
CA PHE A 30 -10.43 -14.62 -7.87
C PHE A 30 -11.54 -14.33 -6.87
N ASP A 31 -12.15 -15.41 -6.39
CA ASP A 31 -13.14 -15.36 -5.32
C ASP A 31 -12.41 -15.23 -3.97
N VAL A 32 -12.80 -14.23 -3.18
CA VAL A 32 -12.43 -13.98 -1.76
C VAL A 32 -11.13 -13.18 -1.46
N GLN A 33 -11.34 -11.94 -0.96
CA GLN A 33 -10.53 -11.19 0.03
C GLN A 33 -9.05 -10.83 -0.24
N GLY A 34 -8.63 -10.63 -1.49
CA GLY A 34 -7.31 -10.07 -1.84
C GLY A 34 -7.45 -8.89 -2.78
N ALA A 35 -7.64 -7.68 -2.28
CA ALA A 35 -7.64 -6.50 -3.13
C ALA A 35 -6.21 -6.23 -3.63
N ALA A 36 -5.95 -6.45 -4.91
CA ALA A 36 -4.66 -6.17 -5.54
C ALA A 36 -4.29 -4.67 -5.47
N THR A 37 -5.28 -3.79 -5.29
CA THR A 37 -5.07 -2.35 -5.21
C THR A 37 -5.93 -1.71 -4.13
N TRP A 38 -5.36 -0.82 -3.31
CA TRP A 38 -6.13 0.06 -2.42
C TRP A 38 -6.17 1.46 -2.99
N ALA A 39 -7.36 2.03 -3.14
CA ALA A 39 -7.50 3.46 -3.36
C ALA A 39 -7.50 4.16 -1.99
N ILE A 40 -6.51 5.01 -1.76
CA ILE A 40 -6.37 5.80 -0.54
C ILE A 40 -6.55 7.28 -0.81
N GLN A 41 -7.20 7.97 0.11
CA GLN A 41 -7.46 9.39 0.01
C GLN A 41 -7.30 10.04 1.38
N ARG A 42 -6.64 11.20 1.43
CA ARG A 42 -6.48 11.99 2.65
C ARG A 42 -7.55 13.06 2.79
N ASN A 43 -7.92 13.68 1.68
CA ASN A 43 -8.91 14.74 1.59
C ASN A 43 -9.74 14.51 0.33
N GLU A 44 -11.07 14.58 0.44
CA GLU A 44 -12.01 14.43 -0.68
C GLU A 44 -11.75 15.42 -1.83
N SER A 45 -11.09 16.54 -1.54
CA SER A 45 -10.70 17.57 -2.52
C SER A 45 -9.45 17.21 -3.35
N ARG A 46 -8.78 16.08 -3.06
CA ARG A 46 -7.58 15.61 -3.76
C ARG A 46 -7.84 14.26 -4.42
N PRO A 47 -7.21 13.95 -5.57
CA PRO A 47 -7.37 12.65 -6.20
C PRO A 47 -6.84 11.54 -5.28
N ALA A 48 -7.52 10.38 -5.31
CA ALA A 48 -7.04 9.19 -4.61
C ALA A 48 -5.71 8.71 -5.19
N LEU A 49 -4.85 8.19 -4.32
CA LEU A 49 -3.66 7.44 -4.70
C LEU A 49 -4.00 5.95 -4.75
N LEU A 50 -3.40 5.23 -5.70
CA LEU A 50 -3.60 3.80 -5.85
C LEU A 50 -2.37 3.07 -5.33
N LEU A 51 -2.55 2.23 -4.33
CA LEU A 51 -1.55 1.34 -3.76
C LEU A 51 -1.69 -0.04 -4.36
N ASP A 52 -0.78 -0.41 -5.25
CA ASP A 52 -0.75 -1.74 -5.86
C ASP A 52 0.07 -2.70 -5.01
N PHE A 53 -0.49 -3.87 -4.73
CA PHE A 53 0.15 -4.93 -3.97
C PHE A 53 0.80 -5.93 -4.93
N ALA A 54 2.04 -6.31 -4.64
CA ALA A 54 2.84 -7.20 -5.48
C ALA A 54 2.87 -8.63 -4.94
N GLY A 55 2.83 -9.59 -5.88
CA GLY A 55 2.88 -11.04 -5.67
C GLY A 55 4.15 -11.67 -6.17
N PHE A 56 4.32 -12.96 -5.87
CA PHE A 56 5.54 -13.74 -6.16
C PHE A 56 5.96 -13.74 -7.64
N GLY A 57 5.08 -13.40 -8.59
CA GLY A 57 5.41 -13.27 -10.02
C GLY A 57 5.60 -11.83 -10.49
N SER A 58 4.70 -10.90 -10.12
CA SER A 58 4.70 -9.51 -10.61
C SER A 58 3.84 -8.55 -9.76
N MET A 59 3.94 -7.24 -10.04
CA MET A 59 3.18 -6.18 -9.35
C MET A 59 1.75 -6.11 -9.91
N GLY A 60 0.73 -6.14 -9.05
CA GLY A 60 -0.67 -6.14 -9.47
C GLY A 60 -1.26 -7.52 -9.80
N GLU A 61 -0.59 -8.61 -9.40
CA GLU A 61 -1.20 -9.95 -9.45
C GLU A 61 -2.27 -10.11 -8.37
N ASP A 62 -3.37 -10.77 -8.72
CA ASP A 62 -4.42 -11.18 -7.78
C ASP A 62 -3.89 -12.28 -6.85
N ILE A 63 -3.24 -11.81 -5.82
CA ILE A 63 -2.83 -12.61 -4.68
C ILE A 63 -3.71 -12.25 -3.49
N PRO A 64 -3.98 -13.24 -2.62
CA PRO A 64 -4.41 -12.94 -1.27
C PRO A 64 -3.45 -11.93 -0.62
N LEU A 65 -3.96 -10.84 -0.05
CA LEU A 65 -3.15 -9.76 0.54
C LEU A 65 -2.15 -10.29 1.59
N ASP A 66 -2.55 -11.32 2.35
CA ASP A 66 -1.73 -12.02 3.35
C ASP A 66 -0.52 -12.80 2.77
N ARG A 67 -0.47 -12.91 1.44
CA ARG A 67 0.63 -13.44 0.61
C ARG A 67 1.40 -12.35 -0.14
N SER A 68 0.93 -11.11 -0.15
CA SER A 68 1.70 -9.99 -0.69
C SER A 68 3.01 -9.80 0.08
N TYR A 69 4.07 -9.47 -0.65
CA TYR A 69 5.37 -9.14 -0.04
C TYR A 69 5.74 -7.67 -0.19
N ALA A 70 4.98 -6.86 -0.93
CA ALA A 70 5.23 -5.43 -1.09
C ALA A 70 4.00 -4.69 -1.59
N CYS A 71 3.99 -3.37 -1.41
CA CYS A 71 3.07 -2.48 -2.11
C CYS A 71 3.82 -1.29 -2.73
N ALA A 72 3.24 -0.67 -3.75
CA ALA A 72 3.77 0.51 -4.41
C ALA A 72 2.67 1.49 -4.80
N VAL A 73 2.98 2.78 -4.80
CA VAL A 73 2.04 3.80 -5.26
C VAL A 73 2.13 3.90 -6.78
N ARG A 74 1.00 3.63 -7.45
CA ARG A 74 0.91 3.61 -8.91
C ARG A 74 1.41 4.91 -9.52
N GLY A 75 2.29 4.78 -10.52
CA GLY A 75 2.86 5.92 -11.25
C GLY A 75 3.97 6.65 -10.48
N THR A 76 4.51 6.06 -9.41
CA THR A 76 5.62 6.63 -8.64
C THR A 76 6.69 5.58 -8.32
N ALA A 77 7.83 6.02 -7.81
CA ALA A 77 8.87 5.12 -7.26
C ALA A 77 8.63 4.75 -5.79
N ILE A 78 7.55 5.24 -5.17
CA ILE A 78 7.25 5.02 -3.75
C ILE A 78 6.75 3.59 -3.57
N SER A 79 7.49 2.80 -2.79
CA SER A 79 7.15 1.40 -2.51
C SER A 79 7.57 0.99 -1.10
N LEU A 80 6.92 -0.05 -0.58
CA LEU A 80 7.16 -0.63 0.73
C LEU A 80 7.24 -2.14 0.61
N TYR A 81 8.33 -2.74 1.10
CA TYR A 81 8.52 -4.18 1.11
C TYR A 81 8.15 -4.76 2.48
N PHE A 82 7.25 -5.73 2.51
CA PHE A 82 6.91 -6.53 3.68
C PHE A 82 8.01 -7.55 3.92
N SER A 83 9.08 -7.11 4.58
CA SER A 83 10.20 -7.98 4.98
C SER A 83 9.72 -9.18 5.81
N ARG A 84 10.49 -10.28 5.83
CA ARG A 84 10.14 -11.43 6.68
C ARG A 84 10.08 -11.00 8.14
N VAL A 85 8.96 -11.30 8.81
CA VAL A 85 8.57 -10.90 10.18
C VAL A 85 9.68 -11.02 11.24
N ASN A 86 10.67 -11.89 11.04
CA ASN A 86 11.67 -12.23 12.06
C ASN A 86 13.07 -11.61 11.89
N ARG A 87 13.35 -10.74 10.91
CA ARG A 87 14.74 -10.25 10.72
C ARG A 87 15.04 -8.79 11.07
N SER A 88 14.07 -7.89 11.20
CA SER A 88 14.32 -6.56 11.82
C SER A 88 13.03 -5.76 11.96
N GLN A 89 12.39 -5.81 13.12
CA GLN A 89 11.23 -4.98 13.44
C GLN A 89 11.56 -3.47 13.35
N ASP A 90 12.79 -3.09 13.70
CA ASP A 90 13.24 -1.70 13.59
C ASP A 90 13.40 -1.24 12.14
N THR A 91 13.88 -2.12 11.26
CA THR A 91 13.92 -1.83 9.81
C THR A 91 12.50 -1.67 9.28
N TRP A 92 11.58 -2.59 9.63
CA TRP A 92 10.18 -2.45 9.24
C TRP A 92 9.57 -1.12 9.70
N ARG A 93 9.76 -0.74 10.96
CA ARG A 93 9.25 0.55 11.48
C ARG A 93 9.84 1.74 10.74
N ARG A 94 11.13 1.71 10.41
CA ARG A 94 11.82 2.76 9.66
C ARG A 94 11.28 2.86 8.23
N ASP A 95 11.14 1.73 7.55
CA ASP A 95 10.66 1.67 6.18
C ASP A 95 9.19 2.10 6.09
N LEU A 96 8.36 1.66 7.03
CA LEU A 96 6.97 2.10 7.13
C LEU A 96 6.87 3.61 7.37
N ALA A 97 7.66 4.17 8.28
CA ALA A 97 7.66 5.62 8.52
C ALA A 97 8.11 6.39 7.27
N GLY A 98 9.19 5.96 6.61
CA GLY A 98 9.68 6.59 5.38
C GLY A 98 8.69 6.51 4.23
N PHE A 99 7.98 5.39 4.09
CA PHE A 99 6.92 5.21 3.10
C PHE A 99 5.76 6.19 3.33
N ILE A 100 5.31 6.32 4.58
CA ILE A 100 4.21 7.23 4.94
C ILE A 100 4.61 8.69 4.74
N ASP A 101 5.85 9.06 5.06
CA ASP A 101 6.35 10.42 4.81
C ASP A 101 6.47 10.72 3.29
N ALA A 102 6.84 9.72 2.48
CA ALA A 102 6.85 9.84 1.03
C ALA A 102 5.44 10.01 0.44
N LEU A 103 4.42 9.32 0.99
CA LEU A 103 3.01 9.52 0.63
C LEU A 103 2.55 10.95 0.93
N ASP A 104 2.87 11.47 2.11
CA ASP A 104 2.58 12.85 2.50
C ASP A 104 3.27 13.88 1.59
N GLY A 105 4.44 13.54 1.03
CA GLY A 105 5.13 14.33 0.01
C GLY A 105 4.45 14.26 -1.36
N ALA A 106 4.01 13.07 -1.77
CA ALA A 106 3.35 12.84 -3.07
C ALA A 106 2.02 13.60 -3.21
N GLU A 107 1.26 13.74 -2.12
CA GLU A 107 0.04 14.57 -2.10
C GLU A 107 0.33 16.05 -2.41
N LYS A 108 1.49 16.56 -1.98
CA LYS A 108 1.86 17.97 -2.11
C LYS A 108 2.36 18.32 -3.52
N MET A 109 2.73 17.33 -4.32
CA MET A 109 3.27 17.55 -5.66
C MET A 109 2.11 17.66 -6.67
N PRO A 110 1.83 18.84 -7.26
CA PRO A 110 0.88 18.93 -8.35
C PRO A 110 1.41 18.10 -9.53
N ARG A 111 0.57 17.24 -10.11
CA ARG A 111 0.94 16.56 -11.36
C ARG A 111 1.30 17.62 -12.40
N PRO A 112 2.44 17.51 -13.10
CA PRO A 112 2.64 18.31 -14.30
C PRO A 112 1.53 17.92 -15.29
N VAL A 113 0.81 18.94 -15.75
CA VAL A 113 -0.20 18.85 -16.83
C VAL A 113 0.44 18.48 -18.16
#